data_AF-A0A8C6HV92-F1
#
_entry.id   AF-A0A8C6HV92-F1
#
_cell.length_a   1.000
_cell.length_b   1.000
_cell.length_c   1.000
_cell.angle_alpha   90.00
_cell.angle_beta   90.00
_cell.angle_gamma   90.00
#
_symmetry.space_group_name_H-M   'P 1'
#
loop_
_entity.id
_entity.type
_entity.pdbx_description
1 polymer ?
#
loop_
_entity_poly.entity_id
_entity_poly.type
_entity_poly.pdbx_seq_one_letter_code
_entity_poly.pdbx_strand_id
1 'polypeptide(L)'
;LESKTFISTHNYVLCFLEANKIGFEEKDIAANEENRKWMRENVPEDSRPSTGYPLPPQIFNECQYRGDYDAFFEARENNAVYAFLGLTAPPGSKGAQIKKESKNEITCPVRCLKARDFH
;
A
#
# COMPACT_ATOMS: atom_id res chain seq x y z
N LEU A 1 18.92 5.08 -12.85
CA LEU A 1 19.04 5.23 -11.38
C LEU A 1 17.66 5.24 -10.71
N GLU A 2 16.65 5.86 -11.33
CA GLU A 2 15.28 5.94 -10.82
C GLU A 2 14.67 4.57 -10.51
N SER A 3 14.88 3.56 -11.37
CA SER A 3 14.35 2.20 -11.18
C SER A 3 14.83 1.52 -9.89
N LYS A 4 16.08 1.77 -9.46
CA LYS A 4 16.64 1.18 -8.23
C LYS A 4 15.99 1.77 -6.98
N THR A 5 15.58 3.05 -7.02
CA THR A 5 14.90 3.71 -5.90
C THR A 5 13.47 3.20 -5.74
N PHE A 6 12.71 3.03 -6.83
CA PHE A 6 11.32 2.52 -6.80
C PHE A 6 11.20 1.09 -6.26
N ILE A 7 12.17 0.22 -6.56
CA ILE A 7 12.23 -1.14 -5.99
C ILE A 7 12.53 -1.06 -4.49
N SER A 8 13.43 -0.16 -4.08
CA SER A 8 13.83 -0.01 -2.68
C SER A 8 12.65 0.44 -1.80
N THR A 9 11.81 1.34 -2.31
CA THR A 9 10.63 1.85 -1.59
C THR A 9 9.50 0.81 -1.56
N HIS A 10 9.31 0.04 -2.64
CA HIS A 10 8.36 -1.06 -2.65
C HIS A 10 8.73 -2.17 -1.66
N ASN A 11 9.97 -2.67 -1.70
CA ASN A 11 10.46 -3.70 -0.77
C ASN A 11 10.32 -3.23 0.69
N TYR A 12 10.51 -1.94 0.94
CA TYR A 12 10.31 -1.35 2.26
C TYR A 12 8.88 -1.54 2.78
N VAL A 13 7.88 -1.27 1.93
CA VAL A 13 6.46 -1.46 2.28
C VAL A 13 6.19 -2.94 2.57
N LEU A 14 6.69 -3.86 1.73
CA LEU A 14 6.50 -5.30 1.94
C LEU A 14 7.11 -5.79 3.25
N CYS A 15 8.37 -5.43 3.52
CA CYS A 15 9.06 -5.79 4.76
C CYS A 15 8.31 -5.25 5.98
N PHE A 16 7.72 -4.06 5.89
CA PHE A 16 6.90 -3.52 6.96
C PHE A 16 5.63 -4.34 7.19
N LEU A 17 4.90 -4.68 6.14
CA LEU A 17 3.67 -5.47 6.24
C LEU A 17 3.96 -6.86 6.83
N GLU A 18 5.03 -7.50 6.37
CA GLU A 18 5.47 -8.80 6.88
C GLU A 18 5.89 -8.74 8.36
N ALA A 19 6.68 -7.73 8.75
CA ALA A 19 7.10 -7.53 10.14
C ALA A 19 5.91 -7.30 11.10
N ASN A 20 4.86 -6.66 10.60
CA ASN A 20 3.62 -6.40 11.35
C ASN A 20 2.58 -7.53 11.22
N LYS A 21 2.92 -8.65 10.54
CA LYS A 21 2.03 -9.79 10.29
C LYS A 21 0.72 -9.39 9.60
N ILE A 22 0.78 -8.39 8.73
CA ILE A 22 -0.35 -7.94 7.93
C ILE A 22 -0.39 -8.81 6.67
N GLY A 23 -1.52 -9.45 6.39
CA GLY A 23 -1.71 -10.18 5.14
C GLY A 23 -1.72 -9.22 3.95
N PHE A 24 -0.91 -9.50 2.94
CA PHE A 24 -0.87 -8.70 1.72
C PHE A 24 -0.74 -9.58 0.47
N GLU A 25 -1.16 -9.04 -0.67
CA GLU A 25 -1.05 -9.63 -1.99
C GLU A 25 -0.24 -8.70 -2.90
N GLU A 26 0.85 -9.21 -3.46
CA GLU A 26 1.63 -8.48 -4.45
C GLU A 26 1.04 -8.66 -5.85
N LYS A 27 0.70 -7.56 -6.51
CA LYS A 27 0.24 -7.56 -7.90
C LYS A 27 1.28 -6.89 -8.78
N ASP A 28 1.90 -7.68 -9.66
CA ASP A 28 2.87 -7.17 -10.62
C ASP A 28 2.15 -6.44 -11.76
N ILE A 29 2.53 -5.19 -12.05
CA ILE A 29 2.03 -4.36 -13.15
C ILE A 29 3.02 -4.30 -14.33
N ALA A 30 4.25 -4.78 -14.16
CA ALA A 30 5.21 -4.80 -15.25
C ALA A 30 4.99 -6.00 -16.15
N ALA A 31 4.81 -7.18 -15.54
CA ALA A 31 4.56 -8.42 -16.26
C ALA A 31 3.08 -8.66 -16.59
N ASN A 32 2.15 -7.92 -15.97
CA ASN A 32 0.70 -8.08 -16.19
C ASN A 32 0.04 -6.74 -16.54
N GLU A 33 -0.40 -6.64 -17.79
CA GLU A 33 -1.02 -5.42 -18.33
C GLU A 33 -2.39 -5.13 -17.74
N GLU A 34 -3.14 -6.15 -17.33
CA GLU A 34 -4.46 -5.99 -16.68
C GLU A 34 -4.29 -5.31 -15.33
N ASN A 35 -3.33 -5.76 -14.51
CA ASN A 35 -3.00 -5.10 -13.25
C ASN A 35 -2.53 -3.65 -13.48
N ARG A 36 -1.74 -3.41 -14.53
CA ARG A 36 -1.26 -2.06 -14.90
C ARG A 36 -2.42 -1.13 -15.26
N LYS A 37 -3.36 -1.61 -16.07
CA LYS A 37 -4.54 -0.86 -16.49
C LYS A 37 -5.46 -0.60 -15.29
N TRP A 38 -5.74 -1.65 -14.51
CA TRP A 38 -6.54 -1.56 -13.30
C TRP A 38 -5.97 -0.54 -12.31
N MET A 39 -4.64 -0.54 -12.08
CA MET A 39 -3.99 0.46 -11.23
C MET A 39 -4.30 1.88 -11.71
N ARG A 40 -4.10 2.17 -13.00
CA ARG A 40 -4.27 3.50 -13.56
C ARG A 40 -5.73 3.97 -13.48
N GLU A 41 -6.68 3.06 -13.65
CA GLU A 41 -8.11 3.36 -13.56
C GLU A 41 -8.58 3.56 -12.12
N ASN A 42 -8.02 2.82 -11.16
CA ASN A 42 -8.46 2.86 -9.75
C ASN A 42 -7.67 3.86 -8.89
N VAL A 43 -6.54 4.39 -9.35
CA VAL A 43 -5.87 5.53 -8.70
C VAL A 43 -6.70 6.80 -8.99
N PRO A 44 -7.17 7.51 -7.94
CA PRO A 44 -7.95 8.73 -8.08
C PRO A 44 -7.12 9.85 -8.73
N GLU A 45 -7.78 10.74 -9.47
CA GLU A 45 -7.11 11.80 -10.24
C GLU A 45 -6.27 12.73 -9.37
N ASP A 46 -6.74 13.05 -8.17
CA ASP A 46 -6.02 13.91 -7.22
C ASP A 46 -4.69 13.30 -6.72
N SER A 47 -4.53 11.98 -6.84
CA SER A 47 -3.31 11.25 -6.47
C SER A 47 -2.47 10.86 -7.68
N ARG A 48 -2.86 11.29 -8.89
CA ARG A 48 -2.05 11.08 -10.10
C ARG A 48 -0.97 12.18 -10.17
N PRO A 49 0.25 11.84 -10.64
CA PRO A 49 1.28 12.84 -10.84
C PRO A 49 0.88 13.84 -11.92
N SER A 50 1.34 15.10 -11.80
CA SER A 50 1.06 16.18 -12.76
C SER A 50 1.53 15.88 -14.19
N THR A 51 2.43 14.92 -14.36
CA THR A 51 2.91 14.46 -15.65
C THR A 51 3.20 12.96 -15.57
N GLY A 52 2.61 12.18 -16.48
CA GLY A 52 2.84 10.73 -16.59
C GLY A 52 1.78 9.87 -15.89
N TYR A 53 2.17 8.64 -15.55
CA TYR A 53 1.29 7.65 -14.92
C TYR A 53 1.66 7.46 -13.45
N PRO A 54 0.70 7.07 -12.58
CA PRO A 54 1.02 6.70 -11.21
C PRO A 54 2.06 5.58 -11.19
N LEU A 55 3.11 5.78 -10.39
CA LEU A 55 4.24 4.87 -10.27
C LEU A 55 4.07 3.97 -9.04
N PRO A 56 4.52 2.71 -9.09
CA PRO A 56 4.52 1.85 -7.91
C PRO A 56 5.53 2.35 -6.85
N PRO A 57 5.34 2.03 -5.56
CA PRO A 57 4.25 1.22 -5.02
C PRO A 57 2.93 2.00 -4.90
N GLN A 58 1.82 1.33 -5.24
CA GLN A 58 0.46 1.84 -5.00
C GLN A 58 -0.27 0.84 -4.09
N ILE A 59 -0.85 1.36 -3.01
CA ILE A 59 -1.43 0.53 -1.94
C ILE A 59 -2.95 0.64 -2.03
N PHE A 60 -3.58 -0.52 -2.12
CA PHE A 60 -5.02 -0.69 -2.13
C PHE A 60 -5.42 -1.63 -1.01
N ASN A 61 -6.55 -1.34 -0.38
CA ASN A 61 -7.23 -2.32 0.43
C ASN A 61 -8.45 -2.79 -0.35
N GLU A 62 -8.41 -4.04 -0.82
CA GLU A 62 -9.37 -4.61 -1.79
C GLU A 62 -9.44 -3.79 -3.10
N CYS A 63 -10.45 -2.94 -3.23
CA CYS A 63 -10.68 -2.02 -4.36
C CYS A 63 -10.55 -0.55 -3.96
N GLN A 64 -10.32 -0.25 -2.67
CA GLN A 64 -10.19 1.11 -2.18
C GLN A 64 -8.74 1.56 -2.23
N TYR A 65 -8.49 2.65 -2.95
CA TYR A 65 -7.19 3.30 -2.96
C TYR A 65 -6.86 3.84 -1.57
N ARG A 66 -5.69 3.48 -1.04
CA ARG A 66 -5.22 3.95 0.27
C ARG A 66 -4.17 5.04 0.14
N GLY A 67 -3.28 4.89 -0.84
CA GLY A 67 -2.26 5.89 -1.14
C GLY A 67 -1.05 5.30 -1.87
N ASP A 68 -0.10 6.18 -2.16
CA ASP A 68 1.20 5.85 -2.72
C ASP A 68 2.24 5.65 -1.60
N TYR A 69 3.52 5.65 -1.97
CA TYR A 69 4.61 5.54 -1.02
C TYR A 69 4.67 6.70 -0.01
N ASP A 70 4.45 7.92 -0.47
CA ASP A 70 4.60 9.12 0.37
C ASP A 70 3.50 9.14 1.45
N ALA A 71 2.26 8.82 1.06
CA ALA A 71 1.16 8.69 2.01
C ALA A 71 1.39 7.55 3.03
N PHE A 72 1.97 6.43 2.61
CA PHE A 72 2.36 5.36 3.52
C PHE A 72 3.46 5.79 4.48
N PHE A 73 4.46 6.53 3.99
CA PHE A 73 5.56 7.03 4.79
C PHE A 73 5.05 8.02 5.86
N GLU A 74 4.20 8.97 5.48
CA GLU A 74 3.56 9.91 6.40
C GLU A 74 2.72 9.17 7.46
N ALA A 75 1.91 8.18 7.05
CA ALA A 75 1.16 7.35 7.98
C ALA A 75 2.07 6.59 8.95
N ARG A 76 3.26 6.18 8.50
CA ARG A 76 4.26 5.50 9.33
C ARG A 76 4.90 6.44 10.33
N GLU A 77 5.30 7.65 9.93
CA GLU A 77 5.83 8.67 10.83
C GLU A 77 4.81 9.05 11.91
N ASN A 78 3.53 9.11 11.53
CA ASN A 78 2.42 9.37 12.44
C ASN A 78 1.95 8.14 13.24
N ASN A 79 2.59 6.97 13.11
CA ASN A 79 2.17 5.69 13.72
C ASN A 79 0.70 5.31 13.42
N ALA A 80 0.17 5.77 12.29
CA ALA A 80 -1.20 5.60 11.82
C ALA A 80 -1.32 4.62 10.64
N VAL A 81 -0.30 3.78 10.38
CA VAL A 81 -0.28 2.86 9.22
C VAL A 81 -1.50 1.95 9.19
N TYR A 82 -1.95 1.41 10.33
CA TYR A 82 -3.14 0.58 10.38
C TYR A 82 -4.40 1.35 9.91
N ALA A 83 -4.60 2.57 10.39
CA ALA A 83 -5.68 3.43 9.93
C ALA A 83 -5.53 3.79 8.45
N PHE A 84 -4.30 4.06 7.99
CA PHE A 84 -3.99 4.30 6.58
C PHE A 84 -4.31 3.08 5.71
N LEU A 85 -4.08 1.86 6.17
CA LEU A 85 -4.44 0.64 5.45
C LEU A 85 -5.93 0.30 5.55
N GLY A 86 -6.70 1.02 6.39
CA GLY A 86 -8.09 0.68 6.68
C GLY A 86 -8.22 -0.56 7.57
N LEU A 87 -7.20 -0.87 8.35
CA LEU A 87 -7.14 -2.00 9.28
C LEU A 87 -7.30 -1.54 10.72
N THR A 88 -7.86 -2.41 11.55
CA THR A 88 -7.90 -2.20 13.00
C THR A 88 -6.52 -2.45 13.59
N ALA A 89 -5.97 -1.44 14.28
CA ALA A 89 -4.68 -1.55 14.94
C ALA A 89 -4.73 -2.64 16.02
N PRO A 90 -3.74 -3.55 16.10
CA PRO A 90 -3.73 -4.60 17.10
C PRO A 90 -3.62 -4.01 18.51
N PRO A 91 -4.23 -4.67 19.53
CA PRO A 91 -4.15 -4.22 20.91
C PRO A 91 -2.68 -4.14 21.36
N GLY A 92 -2.23 -2.97 21.83
CA GLY A 92 -0.85 -2.73 22.27
C GLY A 92 0.06 -2.02 21.26
N SER A 93 -0.41 -1.76 20.04
CA SER A 93 0.29 -0.88 19.09
C SER A 93 0.10 0.61 19.47
N LYS A 94 1.09 1.46 19.18
CA LYS A 94 1.06 2.90 19.54
C LYS A 94 -0.12 3.67 18.91
N GLY A 95 -0.68 3.18 17.80
CA GLY A 95 -1.87 3.74 17.14
C GLY A 95 -3.22 3.29 17.73
N ALA A 96 -3.24 2.40 18.71
CA ALA A 96 -4.47 1.83 19.30
C ALA A 96 -5.22 2.77 20.26
N GLN A 97 -4.84 4.05 20.37
CA GLN A 97 -5.48 4.99 21.31
C GLN A 97 -6.79 5.60 20.80
N ILE A 98 -7.29 5.24 19.62
CA ILE A 98 -8.59 5.74 19.13
C ILE A 98 -9.49 4.56 18.73
N LYS A 99 -10.52 4.38 19.58
CA LYS A 99 -11.72 3.50 19.48
C LYS A 99 -11.54 2.01 19.82
N LYS A 100 -12.08 1.66 20.99
CA LYS A 100 -12.55 0.31 21.33
C LYS A 100 -13.80 0.01 20.51
N GLU A 101 -13.80 -1.03 19.68
CA GLU A 101 -14.96 -1.90 19.50
C GLU A 101 -14.47 -3.23 18.91
N SER A 102 -14.84 -4.31 19.57
CA SER A 102 -14.65 -5.71 19.19
C SER A 102 -15.31 -6.06 17.87
N LYS A 103 -14.61 -6.80 17.00
CA LYS A 103 -14.99 -8.15 16.55
C LYS A 103 -13.94 -8.76 15.62
N ASN A 104 -13.82 -10.06 15.77
CA ASN A 104 -13.10 -11.01 14.94
C ASN A 104 -13.50 -10.81 13.46
N GLU A 105 -12.62 -10.23 12.65
CA GLU A 105 -12.88 -10.07 11.22
C GLU A 105 -11.66 -10.53 10.43
N ILE A 106 -11.91 -11.48 9.54
CA ILE A 106 -10.95 -12.02 8.60
C ILE A 106 -10.42 -10.83 7.80
N THR A 107 -9.17 -10.47 8.02
CA THR A 107 -8.54 -9.36 7.29
C THR A 107 -8.30 -9.81 5.86
N CYS A 108 -9.00 -9.18 4.91
CA CYS A 108 -8.73 -9.33 3.50
C CYS A 108 -7.30 -8.82 3.20
N PRO A 109 -6.55 -9.46 2.29
CA PRO A 109 -5.15 -9.09 2.06
C PRO A 109 -5.04 -7.72 1.40
N VAL A 110 -4.20 -6.85 1.96
CA VAL A 110 -3.84 -5.55 1.36
C VAL A 110 -3.16 -5.79 0.02
N ARG A 111 -3.61 -5.14 -1.05
CA ARG A 111 -2.98 -5.25 -2.37
C ARG A 111 -1.89 -4.20 -2.53
N CYS A 112 -0.67 -4.67 -2.77
CA CYS A 112 0.47 -3.82 -3.11
C CYS A 112 0.84 -4.04 -4.57
N LEU A 113 0.70 -2.99 -5.39
CA LEU A 113 1.08 -3.06 -6.80
C LEU A 113 2.55 -2.72 -6.98
N LYS A 114 3.25 -3.54 -7.76
CA LYS A 114 4.70 -3.43 -8.02
C LYS A 114 4.97 -3.51 -9.50
N ALA A 115 5.98 -2.81 -10.01
CA ALA A 115 6.55 -3.13 -11.31
C ALA A 115 7.80 -3.97 -11.06
N ARG A 116 7.85 -5.24 -11.48
CA ARG A 116 9.15 -5.91 -11.62
C ARG A 116 9.89 -5.31 -12.82
N ASP A 117 11.17 -5.10 -12.64
CA ASP A 117 12.11 -4.57 -13.62
C ASP A 117 11.82 -5.02 -15.07
N PHE A 118 11.77 -4.06 -15.99
CA PHE A 118 12.24 -4.33 -17.35
C PHE A 118 13.73 -4.66 -17.23
N HIS A 119 14.10 -5.89 -17.58
CA HIS A 119 15.49 -6.27 -17.81
C HIS A 119 15.99 -5.67 -19.13
#